data_AF-A0AAW6HKV5-F1
#
_entry.id   AF-A0AAW6HKV5-F1
#
_cell.length_a   1.000
_cell.length_b   1.000
_cell.length_c   1.000
_cell.angle_alpha   90.00
_cell.angle_beta   90.00
_cell.angle_gamma   90.00
#
_symmetry.space_group_name_H-M   'P 1'
#
loop_
_entity.id
_entity.type
_entity.pdbx_description
1 polymer ?
#
loop_
_entity_poly.entity_id
_entity_poly.type
_entity_poly.pdbx_seq_one_letter_code
_entity_poly.pdbx_strand_id
1 'polypeptide(L)'
;MCKSQIIESLLKKTLQTVERILANSETITSPSFYLLTPSGMERLESTCMLLIAIGEGVKGVDKLTDKKLLSFYPGMDWKGVMGMRDIIAHHYFDLDAEIVYDVIKHDLPKLKDKMCYSKS
;
A
#
# COMPACT_ATOMS: atom_id res chain seq x y z
N MET A 1 23.86 -0.25 9.92
CA MET A 1 22.78 -1.24 10.12
C MET A 1 23.07 -2.45 9.26
N CYS A 2 22.87 -3.67 9.78
CA CYS A 2 22.97 -4.89 8.98
C CYS A 2 21.82 -4.96 7.96
N LYS A 3 22.03 -5.65 6.82
CA LYS A 3 21.04 -5.84 5.75
C LYS A 3 19.69 -6.35 6.27
N SER A 4 19.71 -7.26 7.24
CA SER A 4 18.50 -7.79 7.91
C SER A 4 17.72 -6.72 8.67
N GLN A 5 18.40 -5.84 9.42
CA GLN A 5 17.77 -4.76 10.17
C GLN A 5 17.08 -3.73 9.26
N ILE A 6 17.65 -3.50 8.06
CA ILE A 6 17.04 -2.62 7.05
C ILE A 6 15.76 -3.25 6.51
N ILE A 7 15.79 -4.55 6.17
CA ILE A 7 14.62 -5.29 5.68
C ILE A 7 13.51 -5.29 6.74
N GLU A 8 13.84 -5.59 8.00
CA GLU A 8 12.88 -5.56 9.10
C GLU A 8 12.27 -4.17 9.31
N SER A 9 13.10 -3.12 9.24
CA SER A 9 12.63 -1.74 9.32
C SER A 9 11.68 -1.38 8.18
N LEU A 10 11.97 -1.80 6.95
CA LEU A 10 11.10 -1.58 5.79
C LEU A 10 9.77 -2.30 5.96
N LEU A 11 9.79 -3.59 6.29
CA LEU A 11 8.57 -4.36 6.53
C LEU A 11 7.69 -3.74 7.61
N LYS A 12 8.31 -3.30 8.73
CA LYS A 12 7.60 -2.64 9.82
C LYS A 12 6.96 -1.32 9.38
N LYS A 13 7.70 -0.48 8.66
CA LYS A 13 7.19 0.81 8.15
C LYS A 13 6.07 0.59 7.12
N THR A 14 6.21 -0.40 6.24
CA THR A 14 5.16 -0.75 5.27
C THR A 14 3.89 -1.20 5.99
N LEU A 15 4.01 -2.10 6.98
CA LEU A 15 2.85 -2.57 7.75
C LEU A 15 2.16 -1.41 8.51
N GLN A 16 2.94 -0.55 9.18
CA GLN A 16 2.40 0.63 9.86
C GLN A 16 1.68 1.58 8.89
N THR A 17 2.19 1.71 7.67
CA THR A 17 1.57 2.54 6.64
C THR A 17 0.24 1.95 6.17
N VAL A 18 0.19 0.64 5.95
CA VAL A 18 -1.06 -0.08 5.63
C VAL A 18 -2.09 0.11 6.73
N GLU A 19 -1.71 -0.10 7.99
CA GLU A 19 -2.60 0.07 9.15
C GLU A 19 -3.12 1.50 9.27
N ARG A 20 -2.26 2.50 9.01
CA ARG A 20 -2.65 3.92 9.00
C ARG A 20 -3.69 4.22 7.92
N ILE A 21 -3.52 3.70 6.70
CA ILE A 21 -4.50 3.91 5.62
C ILE A 21 -5.84 3.29 6.00
N LEU A 22 -5.83 2.04 6.50
CA LEU A 22 -7.05 1.33 6.89
C LEU A 22 -7.80 2.07 8.00
N ALA A 23 -7.11 2.50 9.05
CA ALA A 23 -7.70 3.29 10.14
C ALA A 23 -8.26 4.64 9.64
N ASN A 24 -7.50 5.33 8.78
CA ASN A 24 -7.93 6.62 8.22
C ASN A 24 -9.12 6.49 7.25
N SER A 25 -9.43 5.28 6.77
CA SER A 25 -10.46 5.02 5.76
C SER A 25 -11.65 4.23 6.31
N GLU A 26 -11.71 4.04 7.63
CA GLU A 26 -12.76 3.28 8.30
C GLU A 26 -14.16 3.87 8.03
N THR A 27 -14.28 5.20 8.09
CA THR A 27 -15.53 5.94 7.86
C THR A 27 -15.85 6.20 6.39
N ILE A 28 -14.95 5.83 5.48
CA ILE A 28 -15.13 6.04 4.04
C ILE A 28 -15.90 4.85 3.49
N THR A 29 -17.15 5.08 3.05
CA THR A 29 -18.08 4.03 2.61
C THR A 29 -18.34 4.02 1.10
N SER A 30 -17.84 5.01 0.37
CA SER A 30 -17.95 5.09 -1.09
C SER A 30 -16.82 5.90 -1.70
N PRO A 31 -16.48 5.67 -2.99
CA PRO A 31 -15.55 6.52 -3.75
C PRO A 31 -15.95 7.99 -3.78
N SER A 32 -17.26 8.26 -3.84
CA SER A 32 -17.81 9.63 -3.89
C SER A 32 -17.41 10.47 -2.67
N PHE A 33 -17.13 9.86 -1.52
CA PHE A 33 -16.62 10.57 -0.33
C PHE A 33 -15.43 11.49 -0.65
N TYR A 34 -14.53 11.03 -1.52
CA TYR A 34 -13.33 11.78 -1.90
C TYR A 34 -13.62 12.99 -2.79
N LEU A 35 -14.73 12.98 -3.53
CA LEU A 35 -15.00 13.96 -4.59
C LEU A 35 -15.98 15.06 -4.17
N LEU A 36 -16.67 14.89 -3.03
CA LEU A 36 -17.73 15.80 -2.59
C LEU A 36 -17.21 17.09 -1.94
N THR A 37 -16.00 17.08 -1.39
CA THR A 37 -15.44 18.23 -0.64
C THR A 37 -13.94 18.39 -0.90
N PRO A 38 -13.38 19.60 -0.76
CA PRO A 38 -11.93 19.81 -0.85
C PRO A 38 -11.15 18.91 0.12
N SER A 39 -11.61 18.77 1.37
CA SER A 39 -10.98 17.87 2.35
C SER A 39 -11.09 16.39 1.98
N GLY A 40 -12.14 16.00 1.25
CA GLY A 40 -12.24 14.66 0.65
C GLY A 40 -11.13 14.43 -0.37
N MET A 41 -10.89 15.41 -1.24
CA MET A 41 -9.87 15.33 -2.29
C MET A 41 -8.46 15.33 -1.70
N GLU A 42 -8.19 16.19 -0.72
CA GLU A 42 -6.93 16.17 0.05
C GLU A 42 -6.68 14.80 0.71
N ARG A 43 -7.75 14.12 1.15
CA ARG A 43 -7.65 12.78 1.74
C ARG A 43 -7.36 11.71 0.69
N LEU A 44 -7.90 11.84 -0.52
CA LEU A 44 -7.57 10.98 -1.66
C LEU A 44 -6.09 11.11 -2.00
N GLU A 45 -5.61 12.34 -2.19
CA GLU A 45 -4.21 12.65 -2.51
C GLU A 45 -3.26 12.12 -1.42
N SER A 46 -3.60 12.39 -0.15
CA SER A 46 -2.83 11.89 1.00
C SER A 46 -2.78 10.37 1.04
N THR A 47 -3.88 9.70 0.70
CA THR A 47 -3.94 8.23 0.66
C THR A 47 -3.08 7.68 -0.47
N CYS A 48 -3.12 8.30 -1.64
CA CYS A 48 -2.28 7.95 -2.78
C CYS A 48 -0.79 8.04 -2.46
N MET A 49 -0.37 9.08 -1.74
CA MET A 49 1.02 9.20 -1.28
C MET A 49 1.45 8.05 -0.35
N LEU A 50 0.56 7.59 0.53
CA LEU A 50 0.84 6.45 1.41
C LEU A 50 0.86 5.12 0.63
N LEU A 51 0.00 4.96 -0.36
CA LEU A 51 -0.02 3.82 -1.28
C LEU A 51 1.30 3.72 -2.08
N ILE A 52 1.80 4.85 -2.60
CA ILE A 52 3.13 4.92 -3.23
C ILE A 52 4.24 4.46 -2.26
N ALA A 53 4.20 4.94 -1.01
CA ALA A 53 5.19 4.57 0.00
C ALA A 53 5.18 3.07 0.33
N ILE A 54 3.99 2.44 0.35
CA ILE A 54 3.86 0.99 0.49
C ILE A 54 4.56 0.26 -0.67
N GLY A 55 4.28 0.64 -1.91
CA GLY A 55 4.87 0.02 -3.10
C GLY A 55 6.40 0.14 -3.12
N GLU A 56 6.94 1.32 -2.80
CA GLU A 56 8.39 1.53 -2.71
C GLU A 56 9.03 0.71 -1.56
N GLY A 57 8.35 0.60 -0.41
CA GLY A 57 8.80 -0.23 0.70
C GLY A 57 8.91 -1.71 0.32
N VAL A 58 7.88 -2.26 -0.34
CA VAL A 58 7.86 -3.65 -0.82
C VAL A 58 8.93 -3.88 -1.89
N LYS A 59 9.09 -2.94 -2.84
CA LYS A 59 10.13 -2.99 -3.87
C LYS A 59 11.54 -2.97 -3.27
N GLY A 60 11.75 -2.18 -2.22
CA GLY A 60 12.98 -2.18 -1.45
C GLY A 60 13.29 -3.55 -0.82
N VAL A 61 12.29 -4.20 -0.23
CA VAL A 61 12.40 -5.56 0.33
C VAL A 61 12.70 -6.59 -0.76
N ASP A 62 11.99 -6.56 -1.89
CA ASP A 62 12.19 -7.47 -3.02
C ASP A 62 13.64 -7.38 -3.54
N LYS A 63 14.13 -6.15 -3.76
CA LYS A 63 15.50 -5.89 -4.19
C LYS A 63 16.54 -6.35 -3.17
N LEU A 64 16.35 -6.02 -1.89
CA LEU A 64 17.30 -6.41 -0.85
C LEU A 64 17.33 -7.92 -0.62
N THR A 65 16.22 -8.62 -0.84
CA THR A 65 16.15 -10.08 -0.64
C THR A 65 16.47 -10.88 -1.90
N ASP A 66 16.94 -10.22 -2.98
CA ASP A 66 17.21 -10.83 -4.27
C ASP A 66 15.99 -11.63 -4.79
N LYS A 67 14.79 -11.08 -4.58
CA LYS A 67 13.48 -11.65 -4.94
C LYS A 67 13.10 -12.94 -4.21
N LYS A 68 13.88 -13.34 -3.20
CA LYS A 68 13.65 -14.61 -2.50
C LYS A 68 12.51 -14.52 -1.48
N LEU A 69 12.43 -13.44 -0.72
CA LEU A 69 11.49 -13.38 0.42
C LEU A 69 10.03 -13.40 -0.05
N LEU A 70 9.68 -12.60 -1.05
CA LEU A 70 8.30 -12.50 -1.53
C LEU A 70 7.84 -13.76 -2.28
N SER A 71 8.77 -14.55 -2.85
CA SER A 71 8.45 -15.81 -3.53
C SER A 71 7.84 -16.88 -2.60
N PHE A 72 8.04 -16.77 -1.28
CA PHE A 72 7.39 -17.64 -0.29
C PHE A 72 5.90 -17.33 -0.10
N TYR A 73 5.41 -16.24 -0.68
CA TYR A 73 4.03 -15.79 -0.57
C TYR A 73 3.37 -15.66 -1.96
N PRO A 74 3.24 -16.74 -2.74
CA PRO A 74 2.76 -16.69 -4.13
C PRO A 74 1.28 -16.31 -4.27
N GLY A 75 0.49 -16.37 -3.19
CA GLY A 75 -0.93 -15.98 -3.18
C GLY A 75 -1.18 -14.47 -3.18
N MET A 76 -0.16 -13.65 -3.47
CA MET A 76 -0.23 -12.20 -3.50
C MET A 76 0.42 -11.65 -4.76
N ASP A 77 -0.24 -10.70 -5.42
CA ASP A 77 0.32 -10.00 -6.57
C ASP A 77 1.33 -8.93 -6.12
N TRP A 78 2.55 -9.37 -5.80
CA TRP A 78 3.64 -8.47 -5.41
C TRP A 78 4.02 -7.48 -6.51
N LYS A 79 3.81 -7.84 -7.78
CA LYS A 79 4.08 -6.92 -8.90
C LYS A 79 3.07 -5.77 -8.88
N GLY A 80 1.80 -6.06 -8.69
CA GLY A 80 0.75 -5.05 -8.50
C GLY A 80 1.04 -4.14 -7.30
N VAL A 81 1.40 -4.72 -6.15
CA VAL A 81 1.74 -3.94 -4.94
C VAL A 81 2.92 -3.00 -5.18
N MET A 82 3.98 -3.45 -5.85
CA MET A 82 5.13 -2.61 -6.19
C MET A 82 4.82 -1.57 -7.28
N GLY A 83 3.91 -1.90 -8.20
CA GLY A 83 3.49 -1.05 -9.32
C GLY A 83 2.49 0.04 -8.95
N MET A 84 2.06 0.12 -7.69
CA MET A 84 1.04 1.06 -7.21
C MET A 84 1.40 2.53 -7.49
N ARG A 85 2.69 2.88 -7.41
CA ARG A 85 3.17 4.20 -7.81
C ARG A 85 2.96 4.47 -9.29
N ASP A 86 3.25 3.50 -10.14
CA ASP A 86 3.16 3.70 -11.58
C ASP A 86 1.69 3.83 -11.99
N ILE A 87 0.77 3.13 -11.32
CA ILE A 87 -0.68 3.30 -11.52
C ILE A 87 -1.11 4.71 -11.10
N ILE A 88 -0.77 5.15 -9.88
CA ILE A 88 -1.17 6.46 -9.35
C ILE A 88 -0.54 7.61 -10.13
N ALA A 89 0.72 7.50 -10.54
CA ALA A 89 1.44 8.59 -11.22
C ALA A 89 0.99 8.79 -12.66
N HIS A 90 0.70 7.71 -13.41
CA HIS A 90 0.21 7.84 -14.78
C HIS A 90 -1.22 8.36 -14.85
N HIS A 91 -2.04 8.06 -13.83
CA HIS A 91 -3.41 8.54 -13.71
C HIS A 91 -3.54 9.72 -12.74
N TYR A 92 -2.46 10.43 -12.41
CA TYR A 92 -2.49 11.44 -11.34
C TYR A 92 -3.46 12.61 -11.62
N PHE A 93 -3.60 13.01 -12.89
CA PHE A 93 -4.58 14.02 -13.30
C PHE A 93 -6.02 13.48 -13.36
N ASP A 94 -6.17 12.16 -13.52
CA ASP A 94 -7.44 11.43 -13.56
C ASP A 94 -7.50 10.44 -12.41
N LEU A 95 -7.23 10.93 -11.19
CA LEU A 95 -7.11 10.12 -9.99
C LEU A 95 -8.43 9.40 -9.72
N ASP A 96 -8.47 8.11 -10.06
CA ASP A 96 -9.68 7.31 -9.95
C ASP A 96 -9.94 6.93 -8.49
N ALA A 97 -10.83 7.69 -7.86
CA ALA A 97 -11.29 7.46 -6.51
C ALA A 97 -11.90 6.07 -6.32
N GLU A 98 -12.46 5.45 -7.38
CA GLU A 98 -12.98 4.08 -7.31
C GLU A 98 -11.84 3.07 -7.16
N ILE A 99 -10.78 3.21 -7.95
CA ILE A 99 -9.59 2.35 -7.85
C ILE A 99 -8.97 2.47 -6.46
N VAL A 100 -8.78 3.70 -5.97
CA VAL A 100 -8.18 3.92 -4.65
C VAL A 100 -9.05 3.31 -3.55
N TYR A 101 -10.37 3.52 -3.62
CA TYR A 101 -11.32 2.93 -2.69
C TYR A 101 -11.27 1.40 -2.72
N ASP A 102 -11.22 0.79 -3.91
CA ASP A 102 -11.17 -0.66 -4.10
C ASP A 102 -9.90 -1.27 -3.49
N VAL A 103 -8.73 -0.67 -3.76
CA VAL A 103 -7.45 -1.09 -3.18
C VAL A 103 -7.50 -1.05 -1.65
N ILE A 104 -8.08 0.01 -1.07
CA ILE A 104 -8.19 0.16 0.39
C ILE A 104 -9.11 -0.90 0.99
N LYS A 105 -10.25 -1.19 0.35
CA LYS A 105 -11.26 -2.10 0.91
C LYS A 105 -10.94 -3.57 0.67
N HIS A 106 -10.28 -3.91 -0.44
CA HIS A 106 -10.10 -5.30 -0.83
C HIS A 106 -8.64 -5.77 -0.79
N ASP A 107 -7.66 -4.93 -1.10
CA ASP A 107 -6.27 -5.38 -1.26
C ASP A 107 -5.38 -5.08 -0.06
N LEU A 108 -5.52 -3.89 0.55
CA LEU A 108 -4.78 -3.56 1.76
C LEU A 108 -5.05 -4.50 2.95
N PRO A 109 -6.29 -4.97 3.21
CA PRO A 109 -6.52 -5.97 4.25
C PRO A 109 -5.78 -7.28 3.97
N LYS A 110 -5.81 -7.78 2.73
CA LYS A 110 -5.08 -8.99 2.32
C LYS A 110 -3.57 -8.81 2.52
N LEU A 111 -3.03 -7.63 2.15
CA LEU A 111 -1.62 -7.29 2.34
C LEU A 111 -1.25 -7.30 3.83
N LYS A 112 -2.04 -6.63 4.67
CA LYS A 112 -1.85 -6.62 6.13
C LYS A 112 -1.78 -8.04 6.68
N ASP A 113 -2.73 -8.90 6.30
CA ASP A 113 -2.80 -10.27 6.79
C ASP A 113 -1.51 -11.04 6.44
N LYS A 114 -1.07 -11.01 5.17
CA LYS A 114 0.17 -11.69 4.76
C LYS A 114 1.41 -11.17 5.47
N MET A 115 1.48 -9.87 5.74
CA MET A 115 2.60 -9.28 6.47
C MET A 115 2.61 -9.69 7.96
N CYS A 116 1.43 -9.81 8.58
CA CYS A 116 1.28 -10.24 9.97
C CYS A 116 1.59 -11.74 10.17
N TYR A 117 1.21 -12.61 9.22
CA TYR A 117 1.49 -14.05 9.29
C TYR A 117 3.00 -14.37 9.29
N SER A 118 3.86 -13.49 8.79
CA SER A 118 5.33 -13.72 8.80
C SER A 118 5.99 -13.64 10.18
N LYS A 119 5.22 -13.36 11.24
CA LYS A 119 5.70 -13.28 12.64
C LYS A 119 5.49 -14.58 13.46
N SER A 120 4.93 -15.63 12.86
CA SER A 120 4.71 -16.95 13.50
C SER A 120 5.67 -17.99 12.93
#